data_AF-A0A1Z4R2C2-F1
#
_entry.id   AF-A0A1Z4R2C2-F1
#
_cell.length_a   1.000
_cell.length_b   1.000
_cell.length_c   1.000
_cell.angle_alpha   90.00
_cell.angle_beta   90.00
_cell.angle_gamma   90.00
#
_symmetry.space_group_name_H-M   'P 1'
#
loop_
_entity.id
_entity.type
_entity.pdbx_description
1 polymer ?
#
loop_
_entity_poly.entity_id
_entity_poly.type
_entity_poly.pdbx_seq_one_letter_code
_entity_poly.pdbx_strand_id
1 'polypeptide(L)'
;MAINSFPMQPPLQPLRIPAGWLIQYNNGLYEIDPNPELIPEADRWWVFKEDMLQIRHSLRNRLLDVGWYPEGNLEEGHYRLVMYEGDFTGELLHEFQTSDRMVLVAEIERLLREINLNCDELP
;
A
#
# COMPACT_ATOMS: atom_id res chain seq x y z
N MET A 1 -30.54 -5.55 22.64
CA MET A 1 -29.72 -4.35 22.36
C MET A 1 -29.14 -4.54 20.98
N ALA A 2 -29.51 -3.68 20.02
CA ALA A 2 -28.93 -3.72 18.69
C ALA A 2 -27.58 -2.99 18.75
N ILE A 3 -26.49 -3.71 18.51
CA ILE A 3 -25.20 -3.10 18.18
C ILE A 3 -25.24 -2.73 16.69
N ASN A 4 -25.94 -1.63 16.37
CA ASN A 4 -25.51 -0.80 15.25
C ASN A 4 -24.08 -0.37 15.61
N SER A 5 -23.07 -0.40 14.75
CA SER A 5 -23.02 -0.32 13.30
C SER A 5 -21.56 -0.63 12.93
N PHE A 6 -21.28 -1.02 11.68
CA PHE A 6 -19.94 -1.09 11.09
C PHE A 6 -18.95 -0.11 11.76
N PRO A 7 -17.78 -0.55 12.24
CA PRO A 7 -16.77 0.40 12.67
C PRO A 7 -16.47 1.33 11.49
N MET A 8 -16.41 2.64 11.76
CA MET A 8 -16.12 3.67 10.77
C MET A 8 -15.03 3.17 9.82
N GLN A 9 -15.33 3.10 8.52
CA GLN A 9 -14.28 2.86 7.54
C GLN A 9 -13.28 4.02 7.68
N PRO A 10 -12.04 3.74 8.09
CA PRO A 10 -11.07 4.80 8.32
C PRO A 10 -10.73 5.50 7.00
N PRO A 11 -10.28 6.76 7.06
CA PRO A 11 -9.86 7.46 5.86
C PRO A 11 -8.70 6.72 5.19
N LEU A 12 -8.69 6.73 3.86
CA LEU A 12 -7.57 6.22 3.08
C LEU A 12 -6.33 7.06 3.36
N GLN A 13 -5.18 6.40 3.39
CA GLN A 13 -3.89 7.06 3.57
C GLN A 13 -3.66 8.10 2.46
N PRO A 14 -3.45 9.39 2.80
CA PRO A 14 -3.02 10.37 1.83
C PRO A 14 -1.64 10.01 1.26
N LEU A 15 -1.49 10.07 -0.07
CA LEU A 15 -0.24 9.85 -0.78
C LEU A 15 0.03 10.98 -1.78
N ARG A 16 1.28 11.43 -1.87
CA ARG A 16 1.73 12.34 -2.93
C ARG A 16 2.08 11.53 -4.18
N ILE A 17 1.12 11.45 -5.10
CA ILE A 17 1.25 10.67 -6.35
C ILE A 17 1.58 11.64 -7.50
N PRO A 18 2.76 11.52 -8.15
CA PRO A 18 3.07 12.28 -9.35
C PRO A 18 2.14 11.94 -10.52
N ALA A 19 2.06 12.83 -11.51
CA ALA A 19 1.29 12.56 -12.73
C ALA A 19 1.83 11.32 -13.49
N GLY A 20 0.94 10.57 -14.14
CA GLY A 20 1.29 9.37 -14.92
C GLY A 20 1.03 8.03 -14.21
N TRP A 21 0.77 8.07 -12.90
CA TRP A 21 0.33 6.93 -12.12
C TRP A 21 -1.21 6.79 -12.12
N LEU A 22 -1.68 5.56 -12.29
CA LEU A 22 -3.08 5.16 -12.19
C LEU A 22 -3.26 4.27 -10.96
N ILE A 23 -4.15 4.66 -10.05
CA ILE A 23 -4.58 3.80 -8.94
C ILE A 23 -5.53 2.74 -9.53
N GLN A 24 -5.11 1.49 -9.52
CA GLN A 24 -5.92 0.36 -10.00
C GLN A 24 -6.79 -0.22 -8.89
N TYR A 25 -6.29 -0.20 -7.65
CA TYR A 25 -6.98 -0.68 -6.47
C TYR A 25 -6.54 0.11 -5.24
N ASN A 26 -7.48 0.45 -4.36
CA ASN A 26 -7.20 1.12 -3.08
C ASN A 26 -8.35 0.83 -2.08
N ASN A 27 -8.21 -0.23 -1.29
CA ASN A 27 -9.21 -0.67 -0.32
C ASN A 27 -8.56 -1.45 0.84
N GLY A 28 -7.53 -0.83 1.42
CA GLY A 28 -6.82 -1.38 2.57
C GLY A 28 -5.78 -0.42 3.13
N LEU A 29 -5.18 0.45 2.31
CA LEU A 29 -4.20 1.40 2.82
C LEU A 29 -4.89 2.59 3.51
N TYR A 30 -5.07 2.46 4.82
CA TYR A 30 -5.76 3.44 5.67
C TYR A 30 -4.78 4.27 6.50
N GLU A 31 -5.23 5.44 6.96
CA GLU A 31 -4.53 6.28 7.93
C GLU A 31 -4.70 5.72 9.36
N ILE A 32 -4.22 4.48 9.57
CA ILE A 32 -4.24 3.77 10.85
C ILE A 32 -2.91 3.04 11.05
N ASP A 33 -2.32 3.19 12.24
CA ASP A 33 -1.13 2.43 12.62
C ASP A 33 -1.50 1.01 13.10
N PRO A 34 -0.70 -0.02 12.79
CA PRO A 34 -0.96 -1.40 13.22
C PRO A 34 -0.76 -1.54 14.74
N ASN A 35 -1.84 -1.32 15.50
CA ASN A 35 -1.82 -1.42 16.96
C ASN A 35 -2.88 -2.42 17.46
N PRO A 36 -2.47 -3.58 18.00
CA PRO A 36 -3.40 -4.62 18.45
C PRO A 36 -4.29 -4.19 19.63
N GLU A 37 -3.88 -3.19 20.41
CA GLU A 37 -4.66 -2.67 21.55
C GLU A 37 -5.80 -1.74 21.11
N LEU A 38 -5.67 -1.11 19.93
CA LEU A 38 -6.64 -0.14 19.42
C LEU A 38 -7.60 -0.75 18.39
N ILE A 39 -7.25 -1.90 17.82
CA ILE A 39 -7.97 -2.51 16.71
C ILE A 39 -8.56 -3.87 17.15
N PRO A 40 -9.89 -3.96 17.28
CA PRO A 40 -10.56 -5.19 17.66
C PRO A 40 -10.19 -6.35 16.74
N GLU A 41 -9.94 -7.53 17.29
CA GLU A 41 -9.55 -8.73 16.53
C GLU A 41 -10.49 -9.03 15.36
N ALA A 42 -11.81 -8.87 15.58
CA ALA A 42 -12.85 -9.07 14.55
C ALA A 42 -12.74 -8.12 13.34
N ASP A 43 -12.05 -6.99 13.50
CA ASP A 43 -11.89 -5.96 12.47
C ASP A 43 -10.53 -6.03 11.77
N ARG A 44 -9.52 -6.71 12.34
CA ARG A 44 -8.14 -6.68 11.84
C ARG A 44 -8.03 -7.14 10.39
N TRP A 45 -8.74 -8.21 10.02
CA TRP A 45 -8.75 -8.74 8.65
C TRP A 45 -9.41 -7.77 7.64
N TRP A 46 -10.32 -6.89 8.10
CA TRP A 46 -10.94 -5.88 7.25
C TRP A 46 -10.04 -4.66 7.01
N VAL A 47 -9.07 -4.43 7.90
CA VAL A 47 -8.19 -3.25 7.88
C VAL A 47 -6.81 -3.59 7.31
N PHE A 48 -6.23 -4.74 7.68
CA PHE A 48 -4.89 -5.17 7.30
C PHE A 48 -4.96 -6.42 6.43
N LYS A 49 -5.12 -6.19 5.12
CA LYS A 49 -5.33 -7.20 4.08
C LYS A 49 -4.06 -7.48 3.29
N GLU A 50 -3.98 -8.64 2.64
CA GLU A 50 -2.88 -8.92 1.71
C GLU A 50 -2.92 -8.03 0.46
N ASP A 51 -4.09 -7.52 0.06
CA ASP A 51 -4.24 -6.57 -1.04
C ASP A 51 -4.75 -5.23 -0.51
N MET A 52 -3.89 -4.21 -0.43
CA MET A 52 -4.24 -2.90 0.14
C MET A 52 -4.26 -1.79 -0.91
N LEU A 53 -3.27 -1.76 -1.78
CA LEU A 53 -3.07 -0.70 -2.77
C LEU A 53 -2.33 -1.25 -3.99
N GLN A 54 -2.81 -0.91 -5.19
CA GLN A 54 -2.15 -1.19 -6.45
C GLN A 54 -2.11 0.05 -7.33
N ILE A 55 -0.93 0.43 -7.78
CA ILE A 55 -0.70 1.61 -8.61
C ILE A 55 0.16 1.24 -9.82
N ARG A 56 -0.24 1.69 -11.01
CA ARG A 56 0.46 1.41 -12.27
C ARG A 56 0.92 2.67 -12.98
N HIS A 57 2.14 2.63 -13.52
CA HIS A 57 2.65 3.64 -14.44
C HIS A 57 2.76 3.06 -15.85
N SER A 58 1.75 3.29 -16.69
CA SER A 58 1.65 2.63 -18.00
C SER A 58 2.82 2.95 -18.94
N LEU A 59 3.27 4.21 -19.01
CA LEU A 59 4.38 4.61 -19.89
C LEU A 59 5.74 4.03 -19.48
N ARG A 60 5.89 3.67 -18.20
CA ARG A 60 7.13 3.10 -17.66
C ARG A 60 7.03 1.60 -17.47
N ASN A 61 5.90 1.01 -17.80
CA ASN A 61 5.61 -0.40 -17.59
C ASN A 61 5.98 -0.80 -16.14
N ARG A 62 5.43 -0.11 -15.15
CA ARG A 62 5.66 -0.37 -13.72
C ARG A 62 4.37 -0.66 -12.98
N LEU A 63 4.40 -1.65 -12.11
CA LEU A 63 3.33 -2.01 -11.18
C LEU A 63 3.89 -1.95 -9.75
N LEU A 64 3.34 -1.07 -8.92
CA LEU A 64 3.57 -1.06 -7.47
C LEU A 64 2.36 -1.69 -6.78
N ASP A 65 2.62 -2.61 -5.86
CA ASP A 65 1.61 -3.31 -5.09
C ASP A 65 2.00 -3.33 -3.61
N VAL A 66 1.00 -3.19 -2.73
CA VAL A 66 1.17 -3.13 -1.29
C VAL A 66 0.12 -4.00 -0.60
N GLY A 67 0.60 -4.81 0.34
CA GLY A 67 -0.17 -5.68 1.19
C GLY A 67 0.32 -5.71 2.63
N TRP A 68 -0.46 -6.34 3.51
CA TRP A 68 -0.08 -6.69 4.88
C TRP A 68 -0.02 -8.20 5.03
N TYR A 69 1.08 -8.72 5.56
CA TYR A 69 1.33 -10.16 5.71
C TYR A 69 1.91 -10.50 7.08
N PRO A 70 1.41 -11.56 7.75
CA PRO A 70 0.21 -12.33 7.41
C PRO A 70 -1.08 -11.50 7.58
N GLU A 71 -2.11 -11.79 6.78
CA GLU A 71 -3.39 -11.08 6.81
C GLU A 71 -3.97 -10.97 8.23
N GLY A 72 -4.38 -9.77 8.64
CA GLY A 72 -5.00 -9.49 9.94
C GLY A 72 -4.12 -9.72 11.18
N ASN A 73 -2.88 -10.20 11.02
CA ASN A 73 -1.98 -10.43 12.14
C ASN A 73 -1.24 -9.13 12.49
N LEU A 74 -1.63 -8.48 13.59
CA LEU A 74 -1.00 -7.24 14.07
C LEU A 74 0.19 -7.45 15.00
N GLU A 75 0.47 -8.70 15.40
CA GLU A 75 1.58 -9.02 16.30
C GLU A 75 2.87 -9.30 15.53
N GLU A 76 2.76 -10.02 14.42
CA GLU A 76 3.90 -10.44 13.60
C GLU A 76 3.83 -9.89 12.16
N GLY A 77 2.70 -9.29 11.79
CA GLY A 77 2.50 -8.80 10.44
C GLY A 77 3.28 -7.53 10.13
N HIS A 78 3.46 -7.31 8.84
CA HIS A 78 4.14 -6.14 8.30
C HIS A 78 3.56 -5.79 6.94
N TYR A 79 3.71 -4.54 6.55
CA TYR A 79 3.51 -4.13 5.18
C TYR A 79 4.59 -4.76 4.31
N ARG A 80 4.18 -5.24 3.14
CA ARG A 80 5.04 -5.65 2.05
C ARG A 80 4.71 -4.80 0.84
N LEU A 81 5.72 -4.11 0.33
CA LEU A 81 5.67 -3.34 -0.90
C LEU A 81 6.53 -4.04 -1.94
N VAL A 82 5.98 -4.21 -3.15
CA VAL A 82 6.70 -4.76 -4.29
C VAL A 82 6.52 -3.87 -5.52
N MET A 83 7.56 -3.80 -6.35
CA MET A 83 7.52 -3.15 -7.66
C MET A 83 7.94 -4.16 -8.73
N TYR A 84 7.11 -4.31 -9.75
CA TYR A 84 7.39 -5.14 -10.92
C TYR A 84 7.56 -4.31 -12.19
N GLU A 85 8.35 -4.83 -13.13
CA GLU A 85 8.22 -4.47 -14.53
C GLU A 85 6.96 -5.13 -15.13
N GLY A 86 6.08 -4.34 -15.74
CA GLY A 86 4.85 -4.83 -16.33
C GLY A 86 3.78 -5.15 -15.29
N ASP A 87 3.70 -6.41 -14.91
CA ASP A 87 2.74 -6.96 -13.96
C ASP A 87 3.39 -8.05 -13.09
N PHE A 88 2.60 -8.78 -12.31
CA PHE A 88 3.08 -9.85 -11.40
C PHE A 88 3.83 -11.00 -12.08
N THR A 89 3.82 -11.09 -13.42
CA THR A 89 4.60 -12.07 -14.18
C THR A 89 5.95 -11.54 -14.65
N GLY A 90 6.21 -10.25 -14.49
CA GLY A 90 7.46 -9.61 -14.87
C GLY A 90 8.54 -9.65 -13.78
N GLU A 91 9.63 -8.93 -14.03
CA GLU A 91 10.77 -8.86 -13.11
C GLU A 91 10.41 -8.09 -11.83
N LEU A 92 10.74 -8.65 -10.67
CA LEU A 92 10.68 -7.95 -9.40
C LEU A 92 11.84 -6.96 -9.31
N LEU A 93 11.53 -5.68 -9.44
CA LEU A 93 12.51 -4.60 -9.44
C LEU A 93 12.84 -4.11 -8.03
N HIS A 94 11.90 -4.23 -7.11
CA HIS A 94 12.06 -3.76 -5.74
C HIS A 94 11.12 -4.50 -4.78
N GLU A 95 11.61 -4.80 -3.59
CA GLU A 95 10.82 -5.32 -2.46
C GLU A 95 11.24 -4.61 -1.19
N PHE A 96 10.25 -4.22 -0.39
CA PHE A 96 10.44 -3.52 0.87
C PHE A 96 9.41 -3.99 1.90
N GLN A 97 9.83 -4.11 3.16
CA GLN A 97 8.98 -4.55 4.26
C GLN A 97 9.15 -3.64 5.48
N THR A 98 8.04 -3.33 6.16
CA THR A 98 8.05 -2.53 7.40
C THR A 98 6.74 -2.71 8.16
N SER A 99 6.76 -2.62 9.48
CA SER A 99 5.54 -2.50 10.30
C SER A 99 5.13 -1.04 10.56
N ASP A 100 5.97 -0.07 10.19
CA ASP A 100 5.69 1.35 10.37
C ASP A 100 5.00 1.93 9.12
N ARG A 101 3.76 2.42 9.31
CA ARG A 101 2.95 3.03 8.23
C ARG A 101 3.62 4.24 7.61
N MET A 102 4.25 5.11 8.39
CA MET A 102 4.88 6.32 7.87
C MET A 102 6.14 6.01 7.09
N VAL A 103 6.89 4.98 7.49
CA VAL A 103 8.01 4.45 6.71
C VAL A 103 7.53 3.86 5.37
N LEU A 104 6.42 3.10 5.37
CA LEU A 104 5.82 2.61 4.13
C LEU A 104 5.42 3.76 3.21
N VAL A 105 4.71 4.78 3.73
CA VAL A 105 4.28 5.95 2.96
C VAL A 105 5.46 6.68 2.33
N ALA A 106 6.52 6.90 3.10
CA ALA A 106 7.73 7.52 2.59
C ALA A 106 8.35 6.71 1.44
N GLU A 107 8.37 5.38 1.55
CA GLU A 107 8.93 4.51 0.53
C GLU A 107 8.08 4.47 -0.75
N ILE A 108 6.75 4.42 -0.62
CA ILE A 108 5.83 4.56 -1.76
C ILE A 108 6.12 5.89 -2.47
N GLU A 109 6.07 7.02 -1.76
CA GLU A 109 6.28 8.34 -2.37
C GLU A 109 7.66 8.51 -3.00
N ARG A 110 8.70 7.88 -2.42
CA ARG A 110 10.06 7.86 -2.97
C ARG A 110 10.09 7.14 -4.32
N LEU A 111 9.57 5.90 -4.38
CA LEU A 111 9.55 5.10 -5.60
C LEU A 111 8.71 5.75 -6.71
N LEU A 112 7.52 6.26 -6.37
CA LEU A 112 6.66 6.94 -7.34
C LEU A 112 7.37 8.17 -7.94
N ARG A 113 8.10 8.93 -7.12
CA ARG A 113 8.88 10.09 -7.56
C ARG A 113 10.08 9.71 -8.43
N GLU A 114 10.86 8.71 -8.04
CA GLU A 114 12.06 8.30 -8.79
C GLU A 114 11.73 7.82 -10.20
N ILE A 115 10.70 6.99 -10.34
CA ILE A 115 10.25 6.52 -11.66
C ILE A 115 9.77 7.69 -12.53
N ASN A 116 9.21 8.74 -11.93
CA ASN A 116 8.84 9.97 -12.61
C ASN A 116 10.04 10.84 -13.00
N LEU A 117 11.03 11.04 -12.11
CA LEU A 117 12.20 11.88 -12.37
C LEU A 117 13.11 11.33 -13.46
N ASN A 118 13.13 10.00 -13.62
CA ASN A 118 13.79 9.36 -14.77
C ASN A 118 13.13 9.74 -16.13
N CYS A 119 12.19 10.70 -16.19
CA CYS A 119 11.67 11.33 -17.41
C CYS A 119 12.50 12.51 -17.89
N ASP A 120 13.20 13.22 -17.02
CA ASP A 120 13.82 14.50 -17.36
C ASP A 120 15.20 14.34 -18.06
N GLU A 121 15.66 13.09 -18.22
CA GLU A 121 16.97 12.75 -18.81
C GLU A 121 16.89 12.08 -20.21
N LEU A 122 15.73 12.04 -20.84
CA LEU A 122 15.65 11.58 -22.24
C LEU A 122 15.77 12.79 -23.20
N PRO A 123 16.79 12.83 -24.09
CA PRO A 123 16.98 13.90 -25.06
C PRO A 123 15.90 13.93 -26.15
#